data_AF-A0A357MSE0-F1
#
_entry.id   AF-A0A357MSE0-F1
#
_cell.length_a   1.000
_cell.length_b   1.000
_cell.length_c   1.000
_cell.angle_alpha   90.00
_cell.angle_beta   90.00
_cell.angle_gamma   90.00
#
_symmetry.space_group_name_H-M   'P 1'
#
loop_
_entity.id
_entity.type
_entity.pdbx_description
1 polymer ?
#
loop_
_entity_poly.entity_id
_entity_poly.type
_entity_poly.pdbx_seq_one_letter_code
_entity_poly.pdbx_strand_id
1 'polypeptide(L)'
;MSLPRIFVPSKLISNQKIALDAVASRHILYALRLHVNDPLVVFNNTGGEFEAVISSVDKNIAIISIRKFFVRNNESSLSIHLGQGISRGEKMDFTIQKAVELGVNTITPLFTEHCNVQLKDERLKKRLQHWQSVAVSATEQSGRCYVPEILPA
;
A
#
# COMPACT_ATOMS: atom_id res chain seq x y z
N MET A 1 -6.07 3.44 -20.38
CA MET A 1 -5.53 3.80 -19.06
C MET A 1 -6.03 2.78 -18.06
N SER A 2 -5.15 2.23 -17.21
CA SER A 2 -5.58 1.34 -16.11
C SER A 2 -6.33 2.14 -15.06
N LEU A 3 -7.32 1.51 -14.42
CA LEU A 3 -8.01 2.11 -13.27
C LEU A 3 -7.01 2.30 -12.11
N PRO A 4 -7.09 3.42 -11.37
CA PRO A 4 -6.31 3.59 -10.16
C PRO A 4 -6.62 2.52 -9.11
N ARG A 5 -5.59 2.04 -8.42
CA ARG A 5 -5.68 1.00 -7.41
C ARG A 5 -5.36 1.60 -6.05
N ILE A 6 -6.18 1.34 -5.05
CA ILE A 6 -6.03 1.90 -3.71
C ILE A 6 -6.10 0.79 -2.67
N PHE A 7 -5.11 0.74 -1.77
CA PHE A 7 -5.15 -0.15 -0.63
C PHE A 7 -6.09 0.40 0.45
N VAL A 8 -6.98 -0.45 0.96
CA VAL A 8 -7.90 -0.10 2.04
C VAL A 8 -7.76 -1.13 3.17
N PRO A 9 -7.16 -0.79 4.33
CA PRO A 9 -6.89 -1.72 5.42
C PRO A 9 -8.15 -1.99 6.26
N SER A 10 -9.26 -2.33 5.62
CA SER A 10 -10.52 -2.65 6.29
C SER A 10 -11.26 -3.76 5.54
N LYS A 11 -12.31 -4.29 6.18
CA LYS A 11 -13.12 -5.34 5.56
C LYS A 11 -13.93 -4.75 4.40
N LEU A 12 -13.68 -5.25 3.19
CA LEU A 12 -14.42 -4.88 2.00
C LEU A 12 -15.51 -5.92 1.71
N ILE A 13 -16.74 -5.45 1.47
CA ILE A 13 -17.90 -6.29 1.18
C ILE A 13 -18.62 -5.70 -0.03
N SER A 14 -18.91 -6.55 -1.03
CA SER A 14 -19.67 -6.15 -2.22
C SER A 14 -21.01 -5.53 -1.85
N ASN A 15 -21.41 -4.51 -2.62
CA ASN A 15 -22.65 -3.74 -2.45
C ASN A 15 -22.70 -2.89 -1.16
N GLN A 16 -21.58 -2.67 -0.48
CA GLN A 16 -21.49 -1.73 0.64
C GLN A 16 -20.81 -0.43 0.25
N LYS A 17 -21.09 0.62 1.02
CA LYS A 17 -20.38 1.89 0.96
C LYS A 17 -19.37 1.96 2.09
N ILE A 18 -18.19 2.50 1.80
CA ILE A 18 -17.16 2.71 2.79
C ILE A 18 -16.54 4.10 2.63
N ALA A 19 -16.31 4.76 3.76
CA ALA A 19 -15.53 5.98 3.81
C ALA A 19 -14.05 5.60 3.78
N LEU A 20 -13.29 6.17 2.84
CA LEU A 20 -11.84 6.05 2.82
C LEU A 20 -11.24 6.85 3.97
N ASP A 21 -10.03 6.49 4.38
CA ASP A 21 -9.28 7.33 5.32
C ASP A 21 -8.85 8.66 4.68
N ALA A 22 -8.34 9.58 5.49
CA ALA A 22 -7.94 10.90 5.03
C ALA A 22 -6.78 10.86 4.01
N VAL A 23 -5.89 9.86 4.10
CA VAL A 23 -4.71 9.74 3.23
C VAL A 23 -5.14 9.25 1.85
N ALA A 24 -5.90 8.15 1.79
CA ALA A 24 -6.46 7.61 0.56
C ALA A 24 -7.42 8.61 -0.11
N SER A 25 -8.29 9.27 0.67
CA SER A 25 -9.19 10.31 0.15
C SER A 25 -8.40 11.46 -0.49
N ARG A 26 -7.36 11.96 0.19
CA ARG A 26 -6.52 13.03 -0.35
C ARG A 26 -5.80 12.59 -1.62
N HIS A 27 -5.30 11.36 -1.65
CA HIS A 27 -4.60 10.81 -2.81
C HIS A 27 -5.53 10.76 -4.03
N ILE A 28 -6.74 10.18 -3.89
CA ILE A 28 -7.63 10.05 -5.04
C ILE A 28 -8.25 11.38 -5.49
N LEU A 29 -8.60 12.28 -4.56
CA LEU A 29 -9.28 13.54 -4.89
C LEU A 29 -8.33 14.62 -5.41
N TYR A 30 -7.10 14.70 -4.89
CA TYR A 30 -6.19 15.80 -5.23
C TYR A 30 -5.02 15.37 -6.11
N ALA A 31 -4.43 14.18 -5.86
CA ALA A 31 -3.30 13.72 -6.67
C ALA A 31 -3.79 13.08 -7.97
N LEU A 32 -4.76 12.17 -7.89
CA LEU A 32 -5.35 11.51 -9.06
C LEU A 32 -6.53 12.30 -9.67
N ARG A 33 -7.07 13.28 -8.93
CA ARG A 33 -8.16 14.17 -9.38
C ARG A 33 -9.41 13.41 -9.84
N LEU A 34 -9.77 12.36 -9.11
CA LEU A 34 -11.00 11.61 -9.34
C LEU A 34 -12.21 12.35 -8.77
N HIS A 35 -13.35 12.20 -9.43
CA HIS A 35 -14.63 12.82 -9.11
C HIS A 35 -15.68 11.77 -8.75
N VAL A 36 -16.82 12.24 -8.25
CA VAL A 36 -17.99 11.37 -8.05
C VAL A 36 -18.36 10.70 -9.38
N ASN A 37 -18.67 9.40 -9.31
CA ASN A 37 -18.88 8.47 -10.41
C ASN A 37 -17.63 7.95 -11.12
N ASP A 38 -16.42 8.41 -10.76
CA ASP A 38 -15.19 7.84 -11.34
C ASP A 38 -14.92 6.43 -10.78
N PRO A 39 -14.53 5.48 -11.65
CA PRO A 39 -14.16 4.12 -11.27
C PRO A 39 -12.75 4.05 -10.67
N LEU A 40 -12.60 3.15 -9.70
CA LEU A 40 -11.34 2.78 -9.10
C LEU A 40 -11.36 1.30 -8.70
N VAL A 41 -10.18 0.77 -8.39
CA VAL A 41 -10.01 -0.58 -7.84
C VAL A 41 -9.53 -0.44 -6.40
N VAL A 42 -10.09 -1.25 -5.50
CA VAL A 42 -9.65 -1.31 -4.10
C VAL A 42 -9.33 -2.74 -3.68
N PHE A 43 -8.37 -2.90 -2.79
CA PHE A 43 -7.95 -4.22 -2.30
C PHE A 43 -7.54 -4.14 -0.83
N ASN A 44 -7.57 -5.28 -0.14
CA ASN A 44 -7.39 -5.36 1.31
C ASN A 44 -6.66 -6.64 1.78
N ASN A 45 -5.67 -7.12 1.04
CA ASN A 45 -4.88 -8.32 1.38
C ASN A 45 -5.70 -9.62 1.47
N THR A 46 -6.78 -9.73 0.70
CA THR A 46 -7.67 -10.93 0.70
C THR A 46 -7.51 -11.81 -0.54
N GLY A 47 -6.44 -11.62 -1.32
CA GLY A 47 -6.17 -12.42 -2.53
C GLY A 47 -6.93 -11.96 -3.77
N GLY A 48 -7.47 -10.75 -3.73
CA GLY A 48 -8.15 -10.15 -4.86
C GLY A 48 -8.38 -8.68 -4.67
N GLU A 49 -9.21 -8.15 -5.54
CA GLU A 49 -9.56 -6.74 -5.62
C GLU A 49 -11.04 -6.57 -5.90
N PHE A 50 -11.55 -5.39 -5.59
CA PHE A 50 -12.92 -5.00 -5.84
C PHE A 50 -12.94 -3.83 -6.80
N GLU A 51 -13.83 -3.91 -7.79
CA GLU A 51 -14.25 -2.71 -8.50
C GLU A 51 -15.02 -1.81 -7.53
N ALA A 52 -14.76 -0.51 -7.59
CA ALA A 52 -15.47 0.47 -6.81
C ALA A 52 -15.70 1.74 -7.65
N VAL A 53 -16.59 2.59 -7.16
CA VAL A 53 -16.86 3.91 -7.72
C VAL A 53 -16.98 4.92 -6.59
N ILE A 54 -16.47 6.13 -6.79
CA ILE A 54 -16.69 7.24 -5.84
C ILE A 54 -18.17 7.60 -5.86
N SER A 55 -18.88 7.37 -4.77
CA SER A 55 -20.32 7.64 -4.66
C SER A 55 -20.65 9.02 -4.14
N SER A 56 -19.80 9.58 -3.27
CA SER A 56 -19.93 10.94 -2.76
C SER A 56 -18.63 11.38 -2.11
N VAL A 57 -18.48 12.68 -1.88
CA VAL A 57 -17.39 13.27 -1.10
C VAL A 57 -18.01 14.12 0.00
N ASP A 58 -17.66 13.86 1.26
CA ASP A 58 -18.10 14.65 2.41
C ASP A 58 -16.89 15.15 3.19
N LYS A 59 -16.78 16.47 3.39
CA LYS A 59 -15.65 17.11 4.10
C LYS A 59 -14.26 16.59 3.67
N ASN A 60 -14.04 16.44 2.36
CA ASN A 60 -12.82 15.89 1.75
C ASN A 60 -12.55 14.39 2.03
N ILE A 61 -13.53 13.67 2.57
CA ILE A 61 -13.52 12.22 2.69
C ILE A 61 -14.31 11.62 1.54
N ALA A 62 -13.68 10.74 0.77
CA ALA A 62 -14.33 10.05 -0.33
C ALA A 62 -15.08 8.82 0.20
N ILE A 63 -16.35 8.69 -0.20
CA ILE A 63 -17.18 7.53 0.08
C ILE A 63 -17.29 6.73 -1.21
N ILE A 64 -16.78 5.50 -1.20
CA ILE A 64 -16.80 4.61 -2.36
C ILE A 64 -17.89 3.55 -2.20
N SER A 65 -18.51 3.17 -3.29
CA SER A 65 -19.41 2.01 -3.37
C SER A 65 -18.65 0.82 -3.93
N ILE A 66 -18.52 -0.23 -3.12
CA ILE A 66 -17.86 -1.49 -3.48
C ILE A 66 -18.79 -2.29 -4.38
N ARG A 67 -18.29 -2.73 -5.53
CA ARG A 67 -19.03 -3.51 -6.52
C ARG A 67 -18.54 -4.96 -6.49
N LYS A 68 -18.05 -5.45 -7.62
CA LYS A 68 -17.72 -6.85 -7.85
C LYS A 68 -16.31 -7.17 -7.36
N PHE A 69 -16.17 -8.34 -6.73
CA PHE A 69 -14.87 -8.91 -6.36
C PHE A 69 -14.27 -9.72 -7.51
N PHE A 70 -12.96 -9.61 -7.68
CA PHE A 70 -12.16 -10.36 -8.62
C PHE A 70 -10.98 -10.98 -7.90
N VAL A 71 -10.85 -12.30 -8.00
CA VAL A 71 -9.66 -13.02 -7.53
C VAL A 71 -8.47 -12.61 -8.40
N ARG A 72 -7.32 -12.33 -7.77
CA ARG A 72 -6.06 -12.06 -8.45
C ARG A 72 -5.00 -13.01 -7.94
N ASN A 73 -4.48 -13.83 -8.84
CA ASN A 73 -3.40 -14.75 -8.53
C ASN A 73 -2.09 -14.26 -9.17
N ASN A 74 -1.61 -13.13 -8.68
CA ASN A 74 -0.40 -12.47 -9.16
C ASN A 74 0.74 -12.46 -8.13
N GLU A 75 0.54 -13.16 -7.02
CA GLU A 75 1.60 -13.39 -6.05
C GLU A 75 2.49 -14.56 -6.50
N SER A 76 3.78 -14.47 -6.16
CA SER A 76 4.70 -15.57 -6.33
C SER A 76 4.34 -16.72 -5.40
N SER A 77 4.51 -17.96 -5.86
CA SER A 77 4.42 -19.15 -4.99
C SER A 77 5.63 -19.28 -4.06
N LEU A 78 6.74 -18.60 -4.36
CA LEU A 78 7.91 -18.55 -3.50
C LEU A 78 7.74 -17.47 -2.43
N SER A 79 7.80 -17.89 -1.17
CA SER A 79 7.79 -16.95 -0.04
C SER A 79 9.19 -16.39 0.22
N ILE A 80 9.35 -15.08 0.10
CA ILE A 80 10.61 -14.37 0.31
C ILE A 80 10.48 -13.42 1.51
N HIS A 81 11.35 -13.61 2.50
CA HIS A 81 11.60 -12.68 3.59
C HIS A 81 12.94 -11.97 3.35
N LEU A 82 12.92 -10.65 3.17
CA LEU A 82 14.12 -9.86 2.91
C LEU A 82 14.66 -9.22 4.18
N GLY A 83 15.83 -9.67 4.64
CA GLY A 83 16.64 -8.95 5.61
C GLY A 83 17.47 -7.87 4.92
N GLN A 84 17.17 -6.59 5.15
CA GLN A 84 17.81 -5.47 4.46
C GLN A 84 18.57 -4.56 5.42
N GLY A 85 19.90 -4.49 5.29
CA GLY A 85 20.72 -3.53 6.04
C GLY A 85 20.25 -2.09 5.80
N ILE A 86 20.02 -1.33 6.88
CA ILE A 86 19.46 0.03 6.80
C ILE A 86 20.41 0.94 6.03
N SER A 87 19.91 1.47 4.92
CA SER A 87 20.62 2.40 4.05
C SER A 87 20.26 3.86 4.34
N ARG A 88 21.17 4.80 3.99
CA ARG A 88 20.92 6.25 4.11
C ARG A 88 20.14 6.77 2.91
N GLY A 89 19.28 7.77 3.18
CA GLY A 89 18.50 8.48 2.15
C GLY A 89 17.50 7.59 1.42
N GLU A 90 17.26 7.92 0.16
CA GLU A 90 16.23 7.32 -0.70
C GLU A 90 16.58 5.89 -1.18
N LYS A 91 17.81 5.42 -0.94
CA LYS A 91 18.23 4.06 -1.32
C LYS A 91 17.36 2.98 -0.66
N MET A 92 16.96 3.20 0.59
CA MET A 92 16.08 2.27 1.30
C MET A 92 14.70 2.24 0.65
N ASP A 93 14.14 3.40 0.32
CA ASP A 93 12.83 3.53 -0.32
C ASP A 93 12.82 2.85 -1.69
N PHE A 94 13.87 3.05 -2.50
CA PHE A 94 14.04 2.35 -3.77
C PHE A 94 14.12 0.83 -3.59
N THR A 95 14.87 0.35 -2.59
CA THR A 95 15.01 -1.08 -2.30
C THR A 95 13.67 -1.69 -1.92
N ILE A 96 12.90 -1.03 -1.05
CA ILE A 96 11.56 -1.48 -0.65
C ILE A 96 10.63 -1.50 -1.86
N GLN A 97 10.58 -0.42 -2.63
CA GLN A 97 9.75 -0.32 -3.82
C GLN A 97 10.03 -1.49 -4.78
N LYS A 98 11.30 -1.74 -5.11
CA LYS A 98 11.68 -2.82 -6.03
C LYS A 98 11.51 -4.21 -5.45
N ALA A 99 11.76 -4.40 -4.16
CA ALA A 99 11.48 -5.68 -3.50
C ALA A 99 9.97 -6.00 -3.53
N VAL A 100 9.10 -5.01 -3.31
CA VAL A 100 7.65 -5.18 -3.43
C VAL A 100 7.24 -5.51 -4.86
N GLU A 101 7.74 -4.77 -5.86
CA GLU A 101 7.46 -5.05 -7.28
C GLU A 101 7.93 -6.46 -7.69
N LEU A 102 9.02 -6.97 -7.11
CA LEU A 102 9.56 -8.30 -7.36
C LEU A 102 8.87 -9.43 -6.56
N GLY A 103 7.84 -9.11 -5.76
CA GLY A 103 7.04 -10.12 -5.07
C GLY A 103 7.53 -10.53 -3.69
N VAL A 104 8.34 -9.72 -3.00
CA VAL A 104 8.71 -9.99 -1.59
C VAL A 104 7.46 -10.06 -0.70
N ASN A 105 7.45 -10.93 0.31
CA ASN A 105 6.31 -11.06 1.23
C ASN A 105 6.47 -10.21 2.48
N THR A 106 7.70 -10.12 2.99
CA THR A 106 8.02 -9.37 4.21
C THR A 106 9.45 -8.82 4.13
N ILE A 107 9.68 -7.69 4.79
CA ILE A 107 11.00 -7.05 4.85
C ILE A 107 11.30 -6.74 6.32
N THR A 108 12.46 -7.17 6.81
CA THR A 108 13.00 -6.72 8.10
C THR A 108 14.22 -5.84 7.84
N PRO A 109 14.16 -4.54 8.19
CA PRO A 109 15.34 -3.69 8.23
C PRO A 109 16.34 -4.21 9.27
N LEU A 110 17.62 -4.27 8.94
CA LEU A 110 18.67 -4.81 9.81
C LEU A 110 19.64 -3.70 10.24
N PHE A 111 19.94 -3.65 11.53
CA PHE A 111 21.10 -2.92 12.05
C PHE A 111 22.33 -3.84 11.97
N THR A 112 23.32 -3.44 11.18
CA THR A 112 24.57 -4.18 10.99
C THR A 112 25.75 -3.33 11.43
N GLU A 113 26.93 -3.94 11.60
CA GLU A 113 28.15 -3.25 12.08
C GLU A 113 28.50 -2.00 11.25
N HIS A 114 28.25 -2.04 9.94
CA HIS A 114 28.53 -0.94 9.01
C HIS A 114 27.30 -0.05 8.74
N CYS A 115 26.20 -0.23 9.47
CA CYS A 115 25.06 0.69 9.40
C CYS A 115 25.41 1.99 10.12
N ASN A 116 25.80 3.00 9.35
CA ASN A 116 26.07 4.35 9.85
C ASN A 116 24.79 5.13 10.26
N VAL A 117 23.72 4.44 10.68
CA VAL A 117 22.40 4.99 10.98
C VAL A 117 22.04 4.61 12.42
N GLN A 118 22.36 5.49 13.36
CA GLN A 118 21.87 5.39 14.74
C GLN A 118 20.52 6.09 14.82
N LEU A 119 19.43 5.33 14.99
CA LEU A 119 18.09 5.86 15.14
C LEU A 119 17.66 5.68 16.60
N LYS A 120 17.21 6.77 17.22
CA LYS A 120 16.44 6.71 18.46
C LYS A 120 15.05 6.10 18.16
N ASP A 121 14.44 5.44 19.13
CA ASP A 121 13.19 4.68 18.98
C ASP A 121 12.06 5.42 18.25
N GLU A 122 11.84 6.71 18.55
CA GLU A 122 10.80 7.49 17.86
C GLU A 122 11.09 7.72 16.37
N ARG A 123 12.35 7.94 16.01
CA ARG A 123 12.75 8.13 14.60
C ARG A 123 12.65 6.83 13.83
N LEU A 124 12.93 5.70 14.48
CA LEU A 124 12.77 4.38 13.89
C LEU A 124 11.30 4.10 13.57
N LYS A 125 10.39 4.36 14.50
CA LYS A 125 8.93 4.21 14.28
C LYS A 125 8.43 5.03 13.08
N LYS A 126 8.83 6.30 12.99
CA LYS A 126 8.48 7.16 11.85
C LYS A 126 9.02 6.62 10.52
N ARG A 127 10.24 6.08 10.52
CA ARG A 127 10.82 5.45 9.32
C ARG A 127 10.10 4.17 8.93
N LEU A 128 9.75 3.30 9.88
CA LEU A 128 8.97 2.10 9.60
C LEU A 128 7.61 2.44 8.98
N GLN A 129 6.92 3.45 9.51
CA GLN A 129 5.66 3.94 8.93
C GLN A 129 5.84 4.47 7.50
N HIS A 130 6.92 5.22 7.25
CA HIS A 130 7.25 5.70 5.90
C HIS A 130 7.57 4.54 4.94
N TRP A 131 8.36 3.56 5.37
CA TRP A 131 8.66 2.38 4.57
C TRP A 131 7.42 1.54 4.27
N GLN A 132 6.50 1.44 5.23
CA GLN A 132 5.22 0.79 5.01
C GLN A 132 4.38 1.55 3.98
N SER A 133 4.38 2.89 3.97
CA SER A 133 3.66 3.67 2.95
C SER A 133 4.27 3.56 1.55
N VAL A 134 5.61 3.42 1.47
CA VAL A 134 6.31 3.09 0.22
C VAL A 134 5.89 1.70 -0.28
N ALA A 135 5.83 0.70 0.61
CA ALA A 135 5.36 -0.65 0.26
C ALA A 135 3.91 -0.65 -0.23
N VAL A 136 3.02 0.11 0.42
CA VAL A 136 1.62 0.29 -0.04
C VAL A 136 1.59 0.88 -1.45
N SER A 137 2.27 2.01 -1.67
CA SER A 137 2.32 2.67 -2.99
C SER A 137 2.87 1.74 -4.08
N ALA A 138 3.90 0.96 -3.76
CA ALA A 138 4.48 -0.02 -4.69
C ALA A 138 3.51 -1.17 -5.00
N THR A 139 2.72 -1.61 -4.01
CA THR A 139 1.68 -2.64 -4.19
C THR A 139 0.56 -2.11 -5.10
N GLU A 140 0.12 -0.87 -4.87
CA GLU A 140 -0.87 -0.19 -5.71
C GLU A 140 -0.42 -0.08 -7.17
N GLN A 141 0.86 0.24 -7.42
CA GLN A 141 1.41 0.38 -8.77
C GLN A 141 1.71 -0.96 -9.47
N SER A 142 2.26 -1.93 -8.74
CA SER A 142 2.67 -3.24 -9.30
C SER A 142 1.49 -4.16 -9.63
N GLY A 143 0.28 -3.83 -9.16
CA GLY A 143 -0.90 -4.64 -9.37
C GLY A 143 -1.09 -5.73 -8.32
N ARG A 144 -0.16 -5.91 -7.39
CA ARG A 144 -0.27 -6.87 -6.29
C ARG A 144 -1.53 -6.62 -5.45
N CYS A 145 -2.01 -7.67 -4.79
CA CYS A 145 -3.17 -7.60 -3.89
C CYS A 145 -2.80 -7.80 -2.42
N TYR A 146 -1.52 -8.08 -2.15
CA TYR A 146 -0.96 -8.18 -0.80
C TYR A 146 0.13 -7.15 -0.60
N VAL A 147 -0.06 -6.29 0.40
CA VAL A 147 0.96 -5.34 0.85
C VAL A 147 1.97 -6.08 1.74
N PRO A 148 3.27 -6.09 1.40
CA PRO A 148 4.30 -6.66 2.26
C PRO A 148 4.41 -5.92 3.59
N GLU A 149 4.57 -6.65 4.68
CA GLU A 149 4.80 -6.07 6.00
C GLU A 149 6.26 -5.68 6.17
N ILE A 150 6.50 -4.46 6.64
CA ILE A 150 7.81 -3.99 7.09
C ILE A 150 7.90 -4.22 8.60
N LEU A 151 8.62 -5.28 8.99
CA LEU A 151 8.75 -5.70 10.37
C LEU A 151 9.71 -4.79 11.15
N PRO A 152 9.59 -4.71 12.49
CA PRO A 152 10.59 -4.03 13.32
C PRO A 152 11.94 -4.74 13.22
N ALA A 153 13.00 -3.95 13.40
CA ALA A 153 14.39 -4.41 13.44
C ALA A 153 14.76 -5.00 14.81
#